data_AF-A0A845DCQ1-F1
#
_entry.id   AF-A0A845DCQ1-F1
#
_cell.length_a   1.000
_cell.length_b   1.000
_cell.length_c   1.000
_cell.angle_alpha   90.00
_cell.angle_beta   90.00
_cell.angle_gamma   90.00
#
_symmetry.space_group_name_H-M   'P 1'
#
loop_
_entity.id
_entity.type
_entity.pdbx_description
1 polymer ?
#
loop_
_entity_poly.entity_id
_entity_poly.type
_entity_poly.pdbx_seq_one_letter_code
_entity_poly.pdbx_strand_id
1 'polypeptide(L)' 'MAKATDVEKIEGVVIEALPNTSFRVRLKDDSVVLAYLSGKMRMYRIRILVGDRVEMERIPGDERARIVYRHKQGS' A
#
# COMPACT_ATOMS: atom_id res chain seq x y z
N MET A 1 12.31 -13.59 19.05
CA MET A 1 12.82 -13.83 17.68
C MET A 1 11.71 -13.47 16.72
N ALA A 2 11.90 -12.46 15.89
CA ALA A 2 10.87 -11.95 14.98
C ALA A 2 10.51 -13.04 13.97
N LYS A 3 9.28 -13.55 14.07
CA LYS A 3 8.73 -14.59 13.20
C LYS A 3 8.89 -14.08 11.76
N ALA A 4 9.43 -14.91 10.86
CA ALA A 4 9.26 -14.72 9.44
C ALA A 4 7.76 -14.84 9.16
N THR A 5 7.02 -13.75 9.34
CA THR A 5 5.66 -13.60 8.85
C THR A 5 5.76 -13.68 7.35
N ASP A 6 5.20 -14.71 6.74
CA ASP A 6 4.99 -14.79 5.30
C ASP A 6 4.29 -13.50 4.85
N VAL A 7 5.04 -12.59 4.23
CA VAL A 7 4.52 -11.33 3.73
C VAL A 7 4.10 -11.57 2.29
N GLU A 8 2.80 -11.46 2.02
CA GLU A 8 2.27 -11.56 0.67
C GLU A 8 2.41 -10.21 -0.03
N LYS A 9 2.90 -10.24 -1.28
CA LYS A 9 2.98 -9.06 -2.12
C LYS A 9 1.75 -8.96 -3.00
N ILE A 10 1.08 -7.81 -2.91
CA ILE A 10 -0.15 -7.52 -3.63
C ILE A 10 -0.03 -6.17 -4.33
N GLU A 11 -0.74 -6.02 -5.44
CA GLU A 11 -0.76 -4.78 -6.21
C GLU A 11 -2.19 -4.24 -6.29
N GLY A 12 -2.31 -2.91 -6.30
CA GLY A 12 -3.60 -2.27 -6.51
C GLY A 12 -3.49 -0.81 -6.92
N VAL A 13 -4.66 -0.19 -7.07
CA VAL A 13 -4.80 1.22 -7.44
C VAL A 13 -5.44 1.98 -6.29
N VAL A 14 -4.83 3.10 -5.93
CA VAL A 14 -5.34 3.96 -4.85
C VAL A 14 -6.64 4.59 -5.30
N ILE A 15 -7.73 4.39 -4.56
CA ILE A 15 -9.04 4.96 -4.86
C ILE A 15 -9.39 6.14 -3.96
N GLU A 16 -8.80 6.22 -2.76
CA GLU A 16 -9.08 7.29 -1.81
C GLU A 16 -7.91 7.51 -0.84
N ALA A 17 -7.69 8.75 -0.42
CA ALA A 17 -6.73 9.13 0.60
C ALA A 17 -7.46 9.58 1.88
N LEU A 18 -7.11 9.00 3.03
CA LEU A 18 -7.71 9.27 4.33
C LEU A 18 -6.82 10.20 5.18
N PRO A 19 -7.39 10.92 6.18
CA PRO A 19 -6.68 11.93 6.97
C PRO A 19 -5.44 11.43 7.72
N ASN A 20 -5.40 10.13 8.08
CA ASN A 20 -4.32 9.53 8.86
C ASN A 20 -3.18 8.96 8.01
N THR A 21 -2.93 9.53 6.82
CA THR A 21 -1.93 8.98 5.88
C THR A 21 -2.18 7.51 5.55
N SER A 22 -3.47 7.14 5.52
CA SER A 22 -3.96 5.82 5.14
C SER A 22 -4.67 5.96 3.80
N PHE A 23 -4.65 4.89 3.01
CA PHE A 23 -5.15 4.90 1.64
C PHE A 23 -6.07 3.71 1.46
N ARG A 24 -7.20 3.93 0.78
CA ARG A 24 -7.99 2.81 0.26
C ARG A 24 -7.41 2.43 -1.07
N VAL A 25 -7.03 1.16 -1.19
CA VAL A 25 -6.45 0.62 -2.42
C VAL A 25 -7.36 -0.48 -2.91
N ARG A 26 -7.77 -0.38 -4.16
CA ARG A 26 -8.55 -1.41 -4.84
C ARG A 26 -7.60 -2.38 -5.52
N LEU A 27 -7.75 -3.64 -5.17
CA LEU A 27 -7.01 -4.76 -5.74
C LEU A 27 -7.64 -5.20 -7.08
N LYS A 28 -7.01 -6.16 -7.76
CA LYS A 28 -7.49 -6.68 -9.06
C LYS A 28 -8.79 -7.48 -8.96
N ASP A 29 -9.08 -8.02 -7.78
CA ASP A 29 -10.30 -8.77 -7.44
C ASP A 29 -11.44 -7.85 -6.95
N ASP A 30 -11.33 -6.53 -7.18
CA ASP A 30 -12.22 -5.47 -6.68
C ASP A 30 -12.32 -5.34 -5.16
N SER A 31 -11.58 -6.15 -4.39
CA SER A 31 -11.44 -6.00 -2.95
C SER A 31 -10.77 -4.66 -2.60
N VAL A 32 -11.26 -4.01 -1.54
CA VAL A 32 -10.67 -2.78 -1.02
C VAL A 32 -9.90 -3.07 0.26
N VAL A 33 -8.62 -2.70 0.27
CA VAL A 33 -7.75 -2.83 1.44
C VAL A 33 -7.33 -1.47 1.97
N LEU A 34 -7.16 -1.40 3.28
CA LEU A 34 -6.63 -0.21 3.94
C LEU A 34 -5.11 -0.32 4.02
N ALA A 35 -4.41 0.62 3.38
CA ALA A 35 -2.96 0.58 3.28
C ALA A 35 -2.31 1.84 3.89
N TYR A 36 -1.12 1.68 4.45
CA TYR A 36 -0.33 2.78 4.99
C TYR A 36 1.08 2.81 4.41
N LEU A 37 1.67 4.01 4.34
CA LEU A 37 3.03 4.18 3.84
C LEU A 37 4.07 3.50 4.74
N SER A 38 4.98 2.72 4.13
CA SER A 38 6.17 2.23 4.82
C SER A 38 7.05 3.38 5.32
N GLY A 39 7.82 3.11 6.39
CA GLY A 39 8.75 4.10 6.95
C GLY A 39 9.74 4.63 5.93
N LYS A 40 10.24 3.76 5.04
CA LYS A 40 11.15 4.14 3.94
C LYS A 40 10.50 5.16 3.01
N MET A 41 9.25 4.95 2.59
CA MET A 41 8.54 5.91 1.74
C MET A 41 8.31 7.26 2.43
N ARG A 42 8.03 7.24 3.75
CA ARG A 42 7.91 8.48 4.54
C ARG A 42 9.23 9.26 4.58
N MET A 43 10.37 8.56 4.76
CA MET A 43 11.70 9.19 4.73
C MET A 43 11.99 9.86 3.38
N TYR A 44 11.67 9.18 2.28
CA TYR A 44 11.83 9.74 0.93
C TYR A 44 10.73 10.73 0.52
N ARG A 45 9.82 11.11 1.43
CA ARG A 45 8.71 12.04 1.20
C ARG A 45 7.86 11.67 -0.02
N ILE A 46 7.67 10.37 -0.27
CA ILE A 46 6.85 9.90 -1.39
C ILE A 46 5.39 10.26 -1.12
N ARG A 47 4.81 11.03 -2.04
CA ARG A 47 3.38 11.36 -2.03
C ARG A 47 2.63 10.32 -2.86
N ILE A 48 1.51 9.85 -2.33
CA ILE A 48 0.57 8.96 -3.02
C ILE A 48 -0.68 9.77 -3.32
N LEU A 49 -1.16 9.71 -4.55
CA LEU A 49 -2.40 10.33 -4.99
C LEU A 49 -3.41 9.27 -5.39
N VAL A 50 -4.68 9.68 -5.46
CA VAL A 50 -5.74 8.83 -6.02
C VAL A 50 -5.43 8.56 -7.49
N GLY A 51 -5.56 7.30 -7.91
CA GLY A 51 -5.19 6.81 -9.23
C GLY A 51 -3.76 6.26 -9.34
N ASP A 52 -2.91 6.45 -8.32
CA ASP A 52 -1.57 5.86 -8.32
C ASP A 52 -1.65 4.33 -8.19
N ARG A 53 -0.84 3.63 -8.99
CA ARG A 53 -0.63 2.18 -8.85
C ARG A 53 0.47 1.92 -7.83
N VAL A 54 0.19 1.06 -6.87
CA VAL A 54 1.07 0.81 -5.72
C VAL A 54 1.27 -0.69 -5.49
N GLU A 55 2.47 -1.04 -5.06
CA GLU A 55 2.79 -2.37 -4.55
C GLU A 55 2.75 -2.33 -3.03
N MET A 56 2.10 -3.32 -2.45
CA MET A 56 1.83 -3.43 -1.03
C MET A 56 2.20 -4.81 -0.52
N GLU A 57 2.56 -4.85 0.75
CA GLU A 57 2.90 -6.05 1.49
C GLU A 57 1.84 -6.26 2.57
N ARG A 58 1.20 -7.43 2.57
CA ARG A 58 0.18 -7.82 3.54
C ARG A 58 0.65 -9.02 4.34
N ILE A 59 0.41 -8.98 5.65
CA ILE A 59 0.61 -10.14 6.52
C ILE A 59 -0.73 -10.89 6.61
N PRO A 60 -0.77 -12.21 6.37
CA PRO A 60 -1.97 -13.02 6.59
C PRO A 60 -2.49 -12.84 8.01
N GLY A 61 -3.76 -12.46 8.14
CA GLY A 61 -4.39 -12.16 9.43
C GLY A 61 -4.30 -10.69 9.87
N ASP A 62 -3.60 -9.83 9.13
CA ASP A 62 -3.67 -8.37 9.32
C ASP A 62 -4.78 -7.78 8.43
N GLU A 63 -5.48 -6.79 8.99
CA GLU A 63 -6.49 -5.98 8.30
C GLU A 63 -5.84 -4.91 7.40
N ARG A 64 -4.57 -4.57 7.66
CA ARG A 64 -3.87 -3.49 6.98
C ARG A 64 -2.74 -4.01 6.09
N ALA A 65 -2.53 -3.30 4.98
CA ALA A 65 -1.42 -3.53 4.07
C ALA A 65 -0.37 -2.41 4.17
N ARG A 66 0.89 -2.73 3.90
CA ARG A 66 1.99 -1.77 3.92
C ARG A 66 2.40 -1.43 2.49
N ILE A 67 2.29 -0.16 2.10
CA ILE A 67 2.75 0.31 0.80
C ILE A 67 4.28 0.35 0.81
N VAL A 68 4.90 -0.39 -0.11
CA VAL A 68 6.36 -0.47 -0.26
C VAL A 68 6.87 0.24 -1.51
N TYR A 69 6.04 0.34 -2.54
CA TYR A 69 6.43 0.96 -3.79
C TYR A 69 5.25 1.67 -4.48
N ARG A 70 5.57 2.76 -5.18
CA ARG A 70 4.64 3.47 -6.05
C ARG A 70 5.19 3.44 -7.47
N HIS A 71 4.42 2.88 -8.39
CA HIS A 71 4.75 2.95 -9.81
C HIS A 71 4.55 4.38 -10.29
N LYS A 72 5.59 4.98 -10.88
CA LYS A 72 5.42 6.23 -11.63
C LYS A 72 4.69 5.88 -12.93
N GLN A 73 3.55 6.50 -13.20
CA GLN A 73 3.08 6.56 -14.58
C GLN A 73 4.11 7.38 -15.34
N GLY A 74 4.83 6.74 -16.26
CA GLY A 74 5.75 7.42 -17.15
C GLY A 74 4.97 8.43 -17.98
N SER A 75 5.41 9.69 -17.88
CA SER A 75 5.13 10.76 -18.85
C SER A 75 5.66 10.40 -20.23
#